data_AF-A0A833T794-F1
#
_entry.id   AF-A0A833T794-F1
#
_cell.length_a   1.000
_cell.length_b   1.000
_cell.length_c   1.000
_cell.angle_alpha   90.00
_cell.angle_beta   90.00
_cell.angle_gamma   90.00
#
_symmetry.space_group_name_H-M   'P 1'
#
loop_
_entity.id
_entity.type
_entity.pdbx_description
1 polymer ?
#
loop_
_entity_poly.entity_id
_entity_poly.type
_entity_poly.pdbx_seq_one_letter_code
_entity_poly.pdbx_strand_id
1 'polypeptide(L)'
;MARRVRITAAAQPKRDDMHQHHVRTAVRRRQGLNFSSSQRTRVVIARAVYQAVNIYLLEAVLSAVDSHVGTNIFKACFKKSLKGKLVLLVAHSLSFVSHCDQIVVIADGRIT
;
A
#
# COMPACT_ATOMS: atom_id res chain seq x y z
N MET A 1 -12.38 -11.93 20.43
CA MET A 1 -11.19 -12.46 19.72
C MET A 1 -10.64 -11.36 18.80
N ALA A 2 -9.47 -10.78 19.10
CA ALA A 2 -8.93 -9.66 18.33
C ALA A 2 -8.18 -10.17 17.09
N ARG A 3 -8.78 -10.05 15.89
CA ARG A 3 -8.04 -10.24 14.64
C ARG A 3 -6.98 -9.13 14.54
N ARG A 4 -5.69 -9.47 14.68
CA ARG A 4 -4.58 -8.57 14.35
C ARG A 4 -4.63 -8.26 12.86
N VAL A 5 -4.33 -7.01 12.47
CA VAL A 5 -3.96 -6.73 11.07
C VAL A 5 -2.75 -7.61 10.79
N ARG A 6 -2.65 -8.21 9.60
CA ARG A 6 -1.41 -8.83 9.14
C ARG A 6 -0.89 -7.98 8.01
N ILE A 7 0.05 -7.09 8.32
CA ILE A 7 0.75 -6.29 7.32
C ILE A 7 1.99 -7.07 6.93
N THR A 8 2.05 -7.50 5.67
CA THR A 8 3.23 -8.15 5.10
C THR A 8 3.92 -7.16 4.17
N ALA A 9 5.18 -6.81 4.47
CA ALA A 9 5.99 -5.98 3.60
C ALA A 9 6.82 -6.85 2.64
N ALA A 10 6.76 -6.59 1.33
CA ALA A 10 7.67 -7.16 0.35
C ALA A 10 8.68 -6.10 -0.11
N ALA A 11 9.98 -6.33 0.14
CA ALA A 11 11.06 -5.47 -0.35
C ALA A 11 11.64 -6.06 -1.64
N GLN A 12 11.76 -5.24 -2.70
CA GLN A 12 12.43 -5.63 -3.94
C GLN A 12 13.87 -5.10 -3.97
N PRO A 13 14.88 -5.91 -4.36
CA PRO A 13 16.18 -5.40 -4.75
C PRO A 13 16.04 -4.66 -6.10
N LYS A 14 16.80 -3.56 -6.25
CA LYS A 14 16.79 -2.73 -7.46
C LYS A 14 17.13 -3.59 -8.69
N ARG A 15 16.18 -3.78 -9.60
CA ARG A 15 16.41 -4.08 -11.02
C ARG A 15 15.36 -3.36 -11.88
N ASP A 16 15.87 -2.69 -12.90
CA ASP A 16 15.10 -2.07 -13.96
C ASP A 16 14.35 -3.13 -14.79
N ASP A 17 13.22 -2.71 -15.36
CA ASP A 17 12.30 -3.45 -16.24
C ASP A 17 11.44 -4.55 -15.61
N MET A 18 10.19 -4.18 -15.28
CA MET A 18 9.10 -5.16 -15.19
C MET A 18 7.74 -4.51 -15.53
N HIS A 19 7.02 -5.10 -16.49
CA HIS A 19 5.66 -4.71 -16.84
C HIS A 19 4.71 -4.94 -15.65
N GLN A 20 4.14 -3.84 -15.15
CA GLN A 20 3.29 -3.85 -13.97
C GLN A 20 1.87 -4.33 -14.27
N HIS A 21 1.53 -5.55 -13.87
CA HIS A 21 0.13 -5.98 -13.79
C HIS A 21 -0.52 -5.44 -12.51
N HIS A 22 -0.94 -4.17 -12.56
CA HIS A 22 -1.65 -3.50 -11.49
C HIS A 22 -3.05 -4.08 -11.26
N VAL A 23 -3.38 -4.41 -10.00
CA VAL A 23 -4.79 -4.49 -9.57
C VAL A 23 -5.38 -3.08 -9.70
N ARG A 24 -6.19 -2.88 -10.75
CA ARG A 24 -6.71 -1.57 -11.16
C ARG A 24 -7.80 -1.07 -10.21
N THR A 25 -7.39 -0.40 -9.14
CA THR A 25 -8.20 0.71 -8.56
C THR A 25 -7.63 2.04 -9.06
N ALA A 26 -7.55 2.22 -10.38
CA ALA A 26 -7.01 3.44 -10.96
C ALA A 26 -8.09 4.54 -10.97
N VAL A 27 -7.84 5.66 -10.27
CA VAL A 27 -8.52 6.92 -10.59
C VAL A 27 -8.03 7.34 -11.97
N ARG A 28 -8.76 6.91 -13.02
CA ARG A 28 -8.43 7.23 -14.41
C ARG A 28 -8.35 8.75 -14.57
N ARG A 29 -7.28 9.25 -15.21
CA ARG A 29 -7.23 10.66 -15.63
C ARG A 29 -8.41 10.90 -16.57
N ARG A 30 -9.44 11.57 -16.10
CA ARG A 30 -10.41 12.25 -16.97
C ARG A 30 -9.80 13.60 -17.31
N GLN A 31 -9.75 13.95 -18.59
CA GLN A 31 -9.40 15.30 -19.02
C GLN A 31 -10.33 16.29 -18.27
N GLY A 32 -9.75 17.23 -17.52
CA GLY A 32 -10.48 18.26 -16.77
C GLY A 32 -10.31 18.27 -15.24
N LEU A 33 -9.77 17.20 -14.61
CA LEU A 33 -9.51 17.19 -13.15
C LEU A 33 -8.01 16.99 -12.85
N ASN A 34 -7.31 18.11 -12.64
CA ASN A 34 -5.88 18.15 -12.34
C ASN A 34 -5.57 17.81 -10.87
N PHE A 35 -5.66 16.52 -10.50
CA PHE A 35 -5.18 16.07 -9.18
C PHE A 35 -3.66 15.85 -9.17
N SER A 36 -2.99 16.23 -8.08
CA SER A 36 -1.61 15.83 -7.82
C SER A 36 -1.50 14.30 -7.60
N SER A 37 -0.30 13.74 -7.70
CA SER A 37 -0.03 12.32 -7.40
C SER A 37 -0.50 11.96 -5.99
N SER A 38 -0.14 12.76 -4.99
CA SER A 38 -0.59 12.64 -3.59
C SER A 38 -2.11 12.66 -3.44
N GLN A 39 -2.81 13.57 -4.13
CA GLN A 39 -4.27 13.64 -4.09
C GLN A 39 -4.93 12.38 -4.67
N ARG A 40 -4.46 11.91 -5.84
CA ARG A 40 -4.99 10.68 -6.44
C ARG A 40 -4.79 9.47 -5.54
N THR A 41 -3.61 9.34 -4.97
CA THR A 41 -3.29 8.27 -4.02
C THR A 41 -4.26 8.25 -2.84
N ARG A 42 -4.55 9.41 -2.25
CA ARG A 42 -5.52 9.50 -1.14
C ARG A 42 -6.91 9.02 -1.56
N VAL A 43 -7.37 9.37 -2.76
CA VAL A 43 -8.67 8.89 -3.28
C VAL A 43 -8.65 7.37 -3.50
N VAL A 44 -7.57 6.81 -4.05
CA VAL A 44 -7.44 5.36 -4.26
C VAL A 44 -7.46 4.61 -2.92
N ILE A 45 -6.70 5.08 -1.93
CA ILE A 45 -6.67 4.48 -0.59
C ILE A 45 -8.05 4.55 0.05
N ALA A 46 -8.72 5.71 -0.01
CA ALA A 46 -10.08 5.86 0.50
C ALA A 46 -11.02 4.83 -0.15
N ARG A 47 -11.02 4.74 -1.48
CA ARG A 47 -11.85 3.77 -2.22
C ARG A 47 -11.59 2.33 -1.81
N ALA A 48 -10.32 1.95 -1.63
CA ALA A 48 -9.97 0.61 -1.16
C ALA A 48 -10.55 0.35 0.23
N VAL A 49 -10.32 1.26 1.19
CA VAL A 49 -10.84 1.13 2.56
C VAL A 49 -12.37 1.02 2.57
N TYR A 50 -13.08 1.83 1.77
CA TYR A 50 -14.54 1.79 1.67
C TYR A 50 -15.10 0.48 1.11
N GLN A 51 -14.35 -0.29 0.31
CA GLN A 51 -14.82 -1.58 -0.19
C GLN A 51 -14.92 -2.67 0.88
N ALA A 52 -14.29 -2.48 2.05
CA ALA A 52 -14.38 -3.38 3.21
C ALA A 52 -14.06 -4.86 2.94
N VAL A 53 -13.22 -5.15 1.93
CA VAL A 53 -12.80 -6.50 1.54
C VAL A 53 -11.93 -7.19 2.61
N ASN A 54 -11.70 -8.49 2.45
CA ASN A 54 -10.91 -9.26 3.42
C ASN A 54 -9.40 -9.20 3.17
N ILE A 55 -8.99 -8.95 1.92
CA ILE A 55 -7.59 -8.96 1.49
C ILE A 55 -7.31 -7.70 0.67
N TYR A 56 -6.22 -7.01 1.02
CA TYR A 56 -5.75 -5.81 0.36
C TYR A 56 -4.37 -6.06 -0.22
N LEU A 57 -4.18 -5.75 -1.51
CA LEU A 57 -2.88 -5.70 -2.16
C LEU A 57 -2.58 -4.24 -2.51
N LEU A 58 -1.53 -3.68 -1.90
CA LEU A 58 -1.19 -2.26 -2.01
C LEU A 58 0.26 -2.13 -2.45
N GLU A 59 0.47 -1.78 -3.72
CA GLU A 59 1.80 -1.55 -4.29
C GLU A 59 2.13 -0.06 -4.28
N ALA A 60 3.24 0.32 -3.65
CA ALA A 60 3.79 1.67 -3.65
C ALA A 60 2.81 2.80 -3.25
N VAL A 61 1.68 2.50 -2.61
CA VAL A 61 0.61 3.50 -2.35
C VAL A 61 1.04 4.62 -1.41
N LEU A 62 2.13 4.48 -0.66
CA LEU A 62 2.63 5.52 0.23
C LEU A 62 3.79 6.33 -0.36
N SER A 63 4.32 5.98 -1.54
CA SER A 63 5.48 6.66 -2.13
C SER A 63 5.16 8.06 -2.67
N ALA A 64 3.91 8.28 -3.09
CA ALA A 64 3.47 9.53 -3.70
C ALA A 64 2.97 10.58 -2.70
N VAL A 65 2.96 10.26 -1.39
CA VAL A 65 2.51 11.17 -0.33
C VAL A 65 3.70 11.59 0.52
N ASP A 66 3.65 12.83 1.03
CA ASP A 66 4.64 13.32 1.98
C ASP A 66 4.72 12.42 3.23
N SER A 67 5.89 12.35 3.86
CA SER A 67 6.16 11.49 5.01
C SER A 67 5.19 11.68 6.19
N HIS A 68 4.80 12.93 6.47
CA HIS A 68 3.84 13.23 7.54
C HIS A 68 2.44 12.74 7.18
N VAL A 69 2.02 13.00 5.94
CA VAL A 69 0.72 12.54 5.41
C VAL A 69 0.66 11.00 5.34
N GLY A 70 1.73 10.36 4.88
CA GLY A 70 1.84 8.91 4.80
C GLY A 70 1.73 8.25 6.18
N THR A 71 2.37 8.84 7.19
CA THR A 71 2.24 8.38 8.58
C THR A 71 0.81 8.46 9.09
N ASN A 72 0.11 9.56 8.82
CA ASN A 72 -1.29 9.73 9.21
C ASN A 72 -2.21 8.73 8.49
N ILE A 73 -2.00 8.52 7.18
CA ILE A 73 -2.72 7.51 6.40
C ILE A 73 -2.47 6.10 6.97
N PHE A 74 -1.23 5.76 7.30
CA PHE A 74 -0.90 4.46 7.85
C PHE A 74 -1.61 4.22 9.20
N LYS A 75 -1.57 5.20 10.10
CA LYS A 75 -2.25 5.10 11.41
C LYS A 75 -3.77 5.01 11.26
N ALA A 76 -4.37 5.91 10.49
CA ALA A 76 -5.83 6.00 10.36
C ALA A 76 -6.42 4.87 9.51
N CYS A 77 -5.84 4.59 8.34
CA CYS A 77 -6.38 3.58 7.43
C CYS A 77 -5.89 2.18 7.78
N PHE A 78 -4.58 1.96 7.87
CA PHE A 78 -4.02 0.60 7.96
C PHE A 78 -4.17 0.02 9.36
N LYS A 79 -3.85 0.78 10.40
CA LYS A 79 -3.93 0.30 11.79
C LYS A 79 -5.33 0.35 12.38
N LYS A 80 -6.16 1.34 12.01
CA LYS A 80 -7.51 1.51 12.54
C LYS A 80 -8.59 0.94 11.61
N SER A 81 -8.75 1.45 10.39
CA SER A 81 -9.85 1.01 9.50
C SER A 81 -9.69 -0.41 8.97
N LEU A 82 -8.47 -0.83 8.62
CA LEU A 82 -8.18 -2.18 8.12
C LEU A 82 -7.90 -3.19 9.24
N LYS A 83 -8.28 -2.87 10.49
CA LYS A 83 -8.07 -3.73 11.65
C LYS A 83 -8.69 -5.12 11.43
N GLY A 84 -7.85 -6.16 11.50
CA GLY A 84 -8.28 -7.54 11.34
C GLY A 84 -8.48 -8.00 9.89
N LYS A 85 -8.04 -7.20 8.91
CA LYS A 85 -7.95 -7.58 7.49
C LYS A 85 -6.51 -7.99 7.13
N LEU A 86 -6.34 -8.74 6.05
CA LEU A 86 -5.02 -9.05 5.48
C LEU A 86 -4.59 -7.90 4.57
N VAL A 87 -3.40 -7.34 4.81
CA VAL A 87 -2.85 -6.25 4.00
C VAL A 87 -1.46 -6.64 3.53
N LEU A 88 -1.31 -6.92 2.24
CA LEU A 88 -0.03 -7.11 1.59
C LEU A 88 0.43 -5.77 1.02
N LEU A 89 1.49 -5.21 1.61
CA LEU A 89 2.06 -3.91 1.25
C LEU A 89 3.39 -4.15 0.54
N VAL A 90 3.49 -3.77 -0.74
CA VAL A 90 4.78 -3.73 -1.44
C VAL A 90 5.32 -2.32 -1.32
N ALA A 91 6.47 -2.16 -0.66
CA ALA A 91 7.03 -0.87 -0.32
C ALA A 91 8.46 -0.73 -0.87
N HIS A 92 8.75 0.43 -1.46
CA HIS A 92 10.11 0.79 -1.89
C HIS A 92 10.96 1.37 -0.74
N SER A 93 10.34 1.72 0.40
CA SER A 93 11.00 2.27 1.57
C SER A 93 10.64 1.47 2.82
N LEU A 94 11.60 1.34 3.74
CA LEU A 94 11.44 0.60 4.99
C LEU A 94 10.71 1.39 6.09
N SER A 95 10.23 2.62 5.80
CA SER A 95 9.66 3.55 6.79
C SER A 95 8.50 3.00 7.65
N PHE A 96 7.82 1.94 7.20
CA PHE A 96 6.67 1.34 7.91
C PHE A 96 6.87 -0.12 8.29
N VAL A 97 8.08 -0.65 8.06
CA VAL A 97 8.41 -2.06 8.26
C VAL A 97 8.35 -2.45 9.73
N SER A 98 8.74 -1.55 10.63
CA SER A 98 8.64 -1.74 12.09
C SER A 98 7.21 -1.94 12.60
N HIS A 99 6.21 -1.55 11.80
CA HIS A 99 4.80 -1.73 12.13
C HIS A 99 4.18 -2.95 11.46
N CYS A 100 4.94 -3.71 10.68
CA CYS A 100 4.46 -4.89 9.98
C CYS A 100 4.49 -6.11 10.90
N ASP A 101 3.51 -6.99 10.72
CA ASP A 101 3.42 -8.23 11.50
C ASP A 101 4.35 -9.30 10.91
N GLN A 102 4.58 -9.24 9.59
CA GLN A 102 5.55 -10.06 8.90
C GLN A 102 6.27 -9.24 7.84
N ILE A 103 7.52 -9.61 7.58
CA ILE A 103 8.35 -9.00 6.55
C ILE A 103 8.83 -10.15 5.68
N VAL A 104 8.64 -10.01 4.38
CA VAL A 104 9.02 -10.99 3.37
C VAL A 104 10.00 -10.29 2.44
N VAL A 105 11.19 -10.84 2.27
CA VAL A 105 12.14 -10.29 1.30
C VAL A 105 12.07 -11.13 0.04
N ILE A 106 11.87 -10.49 -1.10
CA ILE A 106 11.90 -11.16 -2.40
C ILE A 106 13.19 -10.77 -3.08
N ALA A 107 14.12 -11.72 -3.23
CA ALA A 107 15.39 -11.52 -3.93
C ALA A 107 15.56 -12.56 -5.04
N ASP A 108 15.91 -12.11 -6.25
CA ASP A 108 16.10 -12.97 -7.43
C ASP A 108 14.94 -13.95 -7.69
N GLY A 109 13.71 -13.46 -7.53
CA GLY A 109 12.49 -14.26 -7.72
C GLY A 109 12.22 -15.29 -6.61
N ARG A 110 13.00 -15.27 -5.53
CA ARG A 110 12.87 -16.16 -4.37
C ARG A 110 12.47 -15.39 -3.13
N ILE A 111 11.67 -16.04 -2.28
CA ILE A 111 11.30 -15.54 -0.95
C ILE A 111 12.31 -16.07 0.07
N THR A 112 12.87 -15.18 0.87
CA THR A 112 13.78 -15.48 1.99
C THR A 112 13.31 -14.82 3.27
#